data_AF-A0A2A5EA68-F1
#
_entry.id   AF-A0A2A5EA68-F1
#
_cell.length_a   1.000
_cell.length_b   1.000
_cell.length_c   1.000
_cell.angle_alpha   90.00
_cell.angle_beta   90.00
_cell.angle_gamma   90.00
#
_symmetry.space_group_name_H-M   'P 1'
#
loop_
_entity.id
_entity.type
_entity.pdbx_description
1 polymer ?
#
loop_
_entity_poly.entity_id
_entity_poly.type
_entity_poly.pdbx_seq_one_letter_code
_entity_poly.pdbx_strand_id
1 'polypeptide(L)'
;MKKLTTVLLTLLIACGQNQPSESQTDEICEPLNQRHEEIKDTVFQLIDTDIKLPKVNGDIIDQQSWTDKNGTWHCVLTELIDVPNEFAEFRLYKFKENQQGTLLEQQVYIDSISCGAADVVAESDTKKLIISDIDNDNKGEVTFAYTLSCTYDVSPQRRILIVNIDRSMHRLVGYTLDYGPAVPDPNDLNLENYEKDENGYWPPPVTSGRYESEKEFSQLSDTFLIHAKKIWLEILNAEYDIIQKEMKN
;
A
#
# COMPACT_ATOMS: atom_id res chain seq x y z
N MET A 1 54.05 -34.12 -9.92
CA MET A 1 53.62 -35.47 -10.33
C MET A 1 52.10 -35.49 -10.35
N LYS A 2 51.50 -35.87 -11.47
CA LYS A 2 50.05 -35.91 -11.74
C LYS A 2 49.42 -37.15 -11.11
N LYS A 3 48.27 -37.04 -10.44
CA LYS A 3 47.22 -38.08 -10.28
C LYS A 3 45.88 -37.35 -10.05
N LEU A 4 45.00 -37.19 -11.03
CA LEU A 4 44.05 -38.12 -11.67
C LEU A 4 42.93 -38.65 -10.73
N THR A 5 41.72 -38.10 -10.94
CA THR A 5 40.36 -38.69 -10.97
C THR A 5 39.82 -39.54 -9.82
N THR A 6 38.54 -39.29 -9.47
CA THR A 6 37.42 -40.21 -9.76
C THR A 6 36.08 -39.46 -9.64
N VAL A 7 35.31 -39.45 -10.73
CA VAL A 7 33.88 -39.09 -10.79
C VAL A 7 33.10 -40.40 -10.67
N LEU A 8 32.10 -40.46 -9.79
CA LEU A 8 31.19 -41.60 -9.68
C LEU A 8 29.82 -41.19 -10.20
N LEU A 9 29.53 -41.61 -11.43
CA LEU A 9 28.23 -41.53 -12.09
C LEU A 9 27.50 -42.85 -11.83
N THR A 10 26.32 -42.81 -11.21
CA THR A 10 25.43 -43.97 -11.11
C THR A 10 24.16 -43.71 -11.91
N LEU A 11 24.11 -44.28 -13.11
CA LEU A 11 22.86 -44.57 -13.82
C LEU A 11 22.35 -45.93 -13.35
N LEU A 12 21.09 -45.99 -12.94
CA LEU A 12 20.32 -47.23 -12.92
C LEU A 12 19.11 -47.06 -13.85
N ILE A 13 19.08 -47.90 -14.87
CA ILE A 13 17.95 -48.11 -15.77
C ILE A 13 17.31 -49.44 -15.35
N ALA A 14 16.00 -49.47 -15.17
CA ALA A 14 15.21 -50.67 -15.40
C ALA A 14 13.78 -50.31 -15.80
N CYS A 15 13.40 -50.73 -17.01
CA CYS A 15 12.05 -50.69 -17.56
C CYS A 15 11.16 -51.79 -16.98
N GLY A 16 9.86 -51.51 -16.87
CA GLY A 16 8.81 -52.52 -16.75
C GLY A 16 7.48 -51.96 -17.26
N GLN A 17 7.07 -52.37 -18.47
CA GLN A 17 5.75 -52.14 -19.04
C GLN A 17 4.74 -53.13 -18.46
N ASN A 18 3.54 -52.69 -18.06
CA ASN A 18 2.27 -53.11 -18.67
C ASN A 18 1.02 -52.56 -17.96
N GLN A 19 0.28 -51.75 -18.72
CA GLN A 19 -1.18 -51.66 -18.85
C GLN A 19 -2.09 -51.14 -17.71
N PRO A 20 -3.25 -50.56 -18.09
CA PRO A 20 -3.93 -49.52 -17.34
C PRO A 20 -4.97 -50.10 -16.39
N SER A 21 -4.95 -49.66 -15.14
CA SER A 21 -6.09 -49.80 -14.24
C SER A 21 -6.72 -48.43 -14.05
N GLU A 22 -7.92 -48.27 -14.62
CA GLU A 22 -8.91 -47.36 -14.07
C GLU A 22 -9.09 -47.70 -12.58
N SER A 23 -8.71 -46.77 -11.70
CA SER A 23 -9.30 -46.70 -10.37
C SER A 23 -9.63 -45.25 -10.09
N GLN A 24 -10.91 -44.98 -9.99
CA GLN A 24 -11.49 -43.79 -9.40
C GLN A 24 -10.83 -43.55 -8.04
N THR A 25 -9.97 -42.54 -7.97
CA THR A 25 -9.72 -41.82 -6.73
C THR A 25 -10.60 -40.59 -6.81
N ASP A 26 -11.70 -40.61 -6.07
CA ASP A 26 -12.36 -39.41 -5.60
C ASP A 26 -11.29 -38.58 -4.88
N GLU A 27 -10.70 -37.66 -5.64
CA GLU A 27 -9.90 -36.58 -5.08
C GLU A 27 -10.91 -35.71 -4.33
N ILE A 28 -11.08 -36.04 -3.05
CA ILE A 28 -11.65 -35.14 -2.07
C ILE A 28 -10.72 -33.93 -2.07
N CYS A 29 -11.04 -32.95 -2.91
CA CYS A 29 -10.59 -31.58 -2.75
C CYS A 29 -11.10 -31.13 -1.38
N GLU A 30 -10.33 -31.40 -0.33
CA GLU A 30 -10.45 -30.61 0.89
C GLU A 30 -10.33 -29.16 0.45
N PRO A 31 -11.33 -28.29 0.73
CA PRO A 31 -11.16 -26.88 0.46
C PRO A 31 -9.91 -26.45 1.22
N LEU A 32 -9.01 -25.77 0.51
CA LEU A 32 -7.96 -24.93 1.08
C LEU A 32 -8.65 -23.88 1.97
N ASN A 33 -9.11 -24.32 3.14
CA ASN A 33 -9.41 -23.47 4.26
C ASN A 33 -8.05 -23.07 4.81
N GLN A 34 -7.36 -22.22 4.04
CA GLN A 34 -6.23 -21.47 4.50
C GLN A 34 -6.72 -20.77 5.75
N ARG A 35 -6.26 -21.27 6.90
CA ARG A 35 -6.21 -20.50 8.12
C ARG A 35 -5.38 -19.27 7.77
N HIS A 36 -6.04 -18.21 7.31
CA HIS A 36 -5.54 -16.87 7.49
C HIS A 36 -5.42 -16.73 9.00
N GLU A 37 -4.23 -16.97 9.54
CA GLU A 37 -3.91 -16.44 10.86
C GLU A 37 -4.26 -14.97 10.79
N GLU A 38 -5.15 -14.54 11.68
CA GLU A 38 -5.56 -13.15 11.79
C GLU A 38 -4.29 -12.34 12.04
N ILE A 39 -3.78 -11.69 10.99
CA ILE A 39 -2.59 -10.83 11.09
C ILE A 39 -3.00 -9.67 11.98
N LYS A 40 -2.48 -9.69 13.21
CA LYS A 40 -2.67 -8.61 14.17
C LYS A 40 -1.56 -7.60 13.96
N ASP A 41 -1.83 -6.61 13.12
CA ASP A 41 -1.03 -5.39 13.08
C ASP A 41 -0.96 -4.84 14.51
N THR A 42 0.24 -4.79 15.08
CA THR A 42 0.41 -4.16 16.39
C THR A 42 0.69 -2.68 16.15
N VAL A 43 -0.32 -1.84 16.36
CA VAL A 43 -0.14 -0.38 16.31
C VAL A 43 0.83 0.02 17.43
N PHE A 44 1.89 0.75 17.07
CA PHE A 44 2.86 1.21 18.06
C PHE A 44 2.20 2.17 19.04
N GLN A 45 2.63 2.10 20.31
CA GLN A 45 2.27 3.14 21.25
C GLN A 45 2.93 4.45 20.81
N LEU A 46 2.10 5.40 20.42
CA LEU A 46 2.56 6.73 20.07
C LEU A 46 3.03 7.47 21.33
N ILE A 47 4.13 8.20 21.20
CA ILE A 47 4.65 9.07 22.25
C ILE A 47 4.24 10.52 21.95
N ASP A 48 3.52 11.13 22.88
CA ASP A 48 3.23 12.55 22.84
C ASP A 48 4.50 13.31 23.19
N THR A 49 4.93 14.18 22.28
CA THR A 49 6.23 14.81 22.37
C THR A 49 6.11 16.25 21.87
N ASP A 50 6.43 17.20 22.76
CA ASP A 50 6.60 18.61 22.41
C ASP A 50 7.98 18.79 21.75
N ILE A 51 8.11 18.30 20.52
CA ILE A 51 9.37 18.30 19.79
C ILE A 51 9.44 19.54 18.93
N LYS A 52 10.57 20.23 19.04
CA LYS A 52 10.92 21.24 18.06
C LYS A 52 11.35 20.57 16.76
N LEU A 53 10.39 20.41 15.84
CA LEU A 53 10.67 19.89 14.51
C LEU A 53 11.67 20.78 13.74
N PRO A 54 12.53 20.19 12.90
CA PRO A 54 13.21 20.91 11.84
C PRO A 54 12.23 21.65 10.94
N LYS A 55 12.73 22.63 10.18
CA LYS A 55 11.90 23.32 9.19
C LYS A 55 11.46 22.34 8.09
N VAL A 56 10.15 22.14 7.96
CA VAL A 56 9.51 21.36 6.89
C VAL A 56 8.90 22.29 5.83
N ASN A 57 8.60 21.76 4.65
CA ASN A 57 7.91 22.49 3.57
C ASN A 57 6.41 22.15 3.57
N GLY A 58 5.55 23.16 3.44
CA GLY A 58 4.09 22.98 3.49
C GLY A 58 3.51 23.00 4.90
N ASP A 59 2.20 22.87 4.98
CA ASP A 59 1.43 22.79 6.21
C ASP A 59 1.47 21.37 6.77
N ILE A 60 1.63 21.22 8.08
CA ILE A 60 1.65 19.91 8.74
C ILE A 60 0.22 19.39 8.85
N ILE A 61 -0.07 18.28 8.18
CA ILE A 61 -1.37 17.60 8.25
C ILE A 61 -1.42 16.63 9.41
N ASP A 62 -0.31 15.91 9.63
CA ASP A 62 -0.17 14.94 10.72
C ASP A 62 1.29 14.78 11.15
N GLN A 63 1.45 14.37 12.41
CA GLN A 63 2.73 14.10 13.01
C GLN A 63 2.58 12.95 14.00
N GLN A 64 3.44 11.94 13.87
CA GLN A 64 3.48 10.82 14.80
C GLN A 64 4.92 10.51 15.21
N SER A 65 5.07 10.10 16.46
CA SER A 65 6.36 9.73 17.04
C SER A 65 6.22 8.38 17.73
N TRP A 66 7.23 7.53 17.57
CA TRP A 66 7.24 6.19 18.18
C TRP A 66 8.67 5.76 18.51
N THR A 67 8.78 4.75 19.36
CA THR A 67 10.05 4.05 19.61
C THR A 67 9.92 2.61 19.16
N ASP A 68 10.88 2.15 18.37
CA ASP A 68 11.01 0.77 17.94
C ASP A 68 12.40 0.22 18.26
N LYS A 69 12.73 -0.99 17.79
CA LYS A 69 14.04 -1.62 18.07
C LYS A 69 15.24 -0.80 17.57
N ASN A 70 15.02 0.11 16.62
CA ASN A 70 16.05 0.97 16.03
C ASN A 70 16.15 2.34 16.70
N GLY A 71 15.28 2.67 17.65
CA GLY A 71 15.30 3.92 18.42
C GLY A 71 14.01 4.73 18.26
N THR A 72 14.09 6.02 18.55
CA THR A 72 12.95 6.94 18.44
C THR A 72 12.89 7.58 17.06
N TRP A 73 11.69 7.59 16.49
CA TRP A 73 11.37 8.10 15.17
C TRP A 73 10.25 9.12 15.23
N HIS A 74 10.29 10.03 14.26
CA HIS A 74 9.25 11.04 14.08
C HIS A 74 8.91 11.13 12.60
N CYS A 75 7.63 10.98 12.29
CA CYS A 75 7.09 11.20 10.96
C CYS A 75 6.25 12.47 10.94
N VAL A 76 6.42 13.25 9.88
CA VAL A 76 5.66 14.47 9.62
C VAL A 76 5.14 14.40 8.20
N LEU A 77 3.82 14.39 8.05
CA LEU A 77 3.14 14.48 6.78
C LEU A 77 2.74 15.94 6.54
N THR A 78 3.17 16.49 5.42
CA THR A 78 2.89 17.86 5.02
C THR A 78 2.20 17.92 3.66
N GLU A 79 1.43 18.98 3.47
CA GLU A 79 0.79 19.33 2.20
C GLU A 79 1.09 20.78 1.84
N LEU A 80 1.27 21.02 0.54
CA LEU A 80 1.41 22.34 -0.03
C LEU A 80 0.46 22.43 -1.22
N ILE A 81 -0.55 23.28 -1.13
CA ILE A 81 -1.50 23.57 -2.22
C ILE A 81 -1.29 25.01 -2.67
N ASP A 82 -0.98 25.18 -3.95
CA ASP A 82 -0.80 26.47 -4.62
C ASP A 82 -1.82 26.59 -5.76
N VAL A 83 -3.05 26.96 -5.37
CA VAL A 83 -4.21 27.10 -6.26
C VAL A 83 -3.91 28.01 -7.47
N PRO A 84 -3.31 29.22 -7.32
CA PRO A 84 -2.98 30.05 -8.47
C PRO A 84 -2.10 29.40 -9.55
N ASN A 85 -1.31 28.38 -9.17
CA ASN A 85 -0.42 27.65 -10.07
C ASN A 85 -0.91 26.22 -10.36
N GLU A 86 -2.13 25.87 -9.93
CA GLU A 86 -2.72 24.53 -10.04
C GLU A 86 -1.75 23.43 -9.62
N PHE A 87 -1.06 23.67 -8.50
CA PHE A 87 -0.01 22.80 -7.98
C PHE A 87 -0.37 22.27 -6.60
N ALA A 88 -0.11 21.00 -6.38
CA ALA A 88 -0.18 20.40 -5.06
C ALA A 88 0.97 19.41 -4.84
N GLU A 89 1.42 19.31 -3.60
CA GLU A 89 2.53 18.45 -3.19
C GLU A 89 2.28 17.86 -1.80
N PHE A 90 2.46 16.55 -1.67
CA PHE A 90 2.55 15.85 -0.40
C PHE A 90 3.99 15.50 -0.09
N ARG A 91 4.40 15.67 1.17
CA ARG A 91 5.70 15.16 1.64
C ARG A 91 5.56 14.37 2.93
N LEU A 92 6.27 13.24 3.01
CA LEU A 92 6.50 12.53 4.26
C LEU A 92 7.96 12.69 4.66
N TYR A 93 8.18 13.39 5.77
CA TYR A 93 9.48 13.45 6.43
C TYR A 93 9.59 12.35 7.48
N LYS A 94 10.73 11.66 7.53
CA LYS A 94 11.08 10.69 8.58
C LYS A 94 12.39 11.10 9.25
N PHE A 95 12.30 11.44 10.52
CA PHE A 95 13.43 11.83 11.37
C PHE A 95 13.75 10.73 12.37
N LYS A 96 15.03 10.58 12.67
CA LYS A 96 15.51 9.74 13.77
C LYS A 96 16.08 10.62 14.88
N GLU A 97 15.67 10.37 16.11
CA GLU A 97 16.24 11.03 17.29
C GLU A 97 17.57 10.38 17.66
N ASN A 98 18.60 11.20 17.90
CA ASN A 98 19.85 10.71 18.47
C ASN A 98 19.82 10.77 20.01
N GLN A 99 20.88 10.29 20.66
CA GLN A 99 20.99 10.28 22.13
C GLN A 99 20.97 11.68 22.78
N GLN A 100 21.18 12.73 22.00
CA GLN A 100 21.16 14.12 22.45
C GLN A 100 19.81 14.80 22.21
N GLY A 101 18.81 14.07 21.70
CA GLY A 101 17.50 14.62 21.32
C GLY A 101 17.49 15.40 20.00
N THR A 102 18.57 15.32 19.22
CA THR A 102 18.62 15.97 17.90
C THR A 102 17.92 15.10 16.86
N LEU A 103 17.02 15.72 16.10
CA LEU A 103 16.35 15.09 14.96
C LEU A 103 17.25 15.08 13.72
N LEU A 104 17.52 13.90 13.20
CA LEU A 104 18.29 13.68 11.98
C LEU A 104 17.35 13.21 10.87
N GLU A 105 17.21 14.00 9.81
CA GLU A 105 16.43 13.60 8.64
C GLU A 105 17.02 12.32 8.04
N GLN A 106 16.19 11.29 7.92
CA GLN A 106 16.59 10.00 7.35
C GLN A 106 16.03 9.82 5.95
N GLN A 107 14.83 10.33 5.70
CA GLN A 107 14.12 10.15 4.45
C GLN A 107 13.10 11.27 4.23
N VAL A 108 12.92 11.63 2.97
CA VAL A 108 11.81 12.45 2.49
C VAL A 108 11.18 11.75 1.29
N TYR A 109 9.88 11.51 1.35
CA TYR A 109 9.06 11.17 0.17
C TYR A 109 8.37 12.43 -0.31
N ILE A 110 8.25 12.59 -1.63
CA ILE A 110 7.58 13.72 -2.27
C ILE A 110 6.75 13.15 -3.42
N ASP A 111 5.47 13.52 -3.46
CA ASP A 111 4.63 13.38 -4.66
C ASP A 111 3.98 14.73 -4.95
N SER A 112 3.91 15.09 -6.23
CA SER A 112 3.43 16.41 -6.64
C SER A 112 2.77 16.35 -8.00
N ILE A 113 1.80 17.23 -8.21
CA ILE A 113 1.12 17.38 -9.48
C ILE A 113 1.02 18.86 -9.86
N SER A 114 1.00 19.14 -11.16
CA SER A 114 0.68 20.44 -11.72
C SER A 114 -0.32 20.25 -12.85
N CYS A 115 -1.49 20.89 -12.73
CA CYS A 115 -2.66 20.58 -13.56
C CYS A 115 -2.89 21.55 -14.72
N GLY A 116 -2.11 22.63 -14.80
CA GLY A 116 -2.17 23.58 -15.91
C GLY A 116 -3.53 24.28 -15.98
N ALA A 117 -4.41 23.80 -16.87
CA ALA A 117 -5.77 24.34 -17.03
C ALA A 117 -6.85 23.52 -16.32
N ALA A 118 -6.51 22.38 -15.73
CA ALA A 118 -7.39 21.60 -14.87
C ALA A 118 -7.28 22.06 -13.42
N ASP A 119 -8.34 21.83 -12.66
CA ASP A 119 -8.36 22.06 -11.22
C ASP A 119 -7.51 20.99 -10.53
N VAL A 120 -6.68 21.41 -9.56
CA VAL A 120 -5.96 20.49 -8.70
C VAL A 120 -6.86 19.97 -7.57
N VAL A 121 -6.89 18.65 -7.39
CA VAL A 121 -7.48 18.01 -6.21
C VAL A 121 -6.37 17.38 -5.40
N ALA A 122 -6.28 17.82 -4.15
CA ALA A 122 -5.33 17.31 -3.15
C ALA A 122 -6.06 17.17 -1.81
N GLU A 123 -6.15 15.94 -1.32
CA GLU A 123 -6.83 15.63 -0.06
C GLU A 123 -6.08 14.53 0.67
N SER A 124 -5.76 14.75 1.94
CA SER A 124 -5.34 13.66 2.82
C SER A 124 -6.54 12.76 3.13
N ASP A 125 -6.42 11.45 2.93
CA ASP A 125 -7.50 10.54 3.32
C ASP A 125 -7.67 10.56 4.86
N THR A 126 -8.85 10.15 5.33
CA THR A 126 -9.30 10.26 6.73
C THR A 126 -8.38 9.59 7.77
N LYS A 127 -7.42 8.76 7.35
CA LYS A 127 -6.37 8.16 8.17
C LYS A 127 -5.01 8.74 7.80
N LYS A 128 -4.59 9.76 8.56
CA LYS A 128 -3.46 10.61 8.18
C LYS A 128 -2.10 9.88 8.24
N LEU A 129 -1.69 9.33 9.37
CA LEU A 129 -0.54 8.41 9.49
C LEU A 129 -0.95 7.20 10.34
N ILE A 130 -0.46 6.02 9.99
CA ILE A 130 -0.60 4.80 10.78
C ILE A 130 0.80 4.24 11.02
N ILE A 131 1.15 4.03 12.28
CA ILE A 131 2.41 3.42 12.68
C ILE A 131 2.13 2.04 13.27
N SER A 132 2.55 0.99 12.59
CA SER A 132 2.32 -0.39 13.01
C SER A 132 3.55 -1.26 12.75
N ASP A 133 3.69 -2.32 13.55
CA ASP A 133 4.57 -3.45 13.29
C ASP A 133 3.81 -4.48 12.45
N ILE A 134 3.95 -4.40 11.13
CA ILE A 134 3.14 -5.17 10.17
C ILE A 134 3.65 -6.62 10.09
N ASP A 135 4.97 -6.81 10.15
CA ASP A 135 5.60 -8.13 10.02
C ASP A 135 6.11 -8.71 11.36
N ASN A 136 5.79 -8.05 12.47
CA ASN A 136 6.15 -8.44 13.85
C ASN A 136 7.67 -8.51 14.09
N ASP A 137 8.44 -7.67 13.41
CA ASP A 137 9.89 -7.61 13.58
C ASP A 137 10.33 -6.63 14.69
N ASN A 138 9.39 -5.90 15.32
CA ASN A 138 9.59 -4.79 16.25
C ASN A 138 10.18 -3.52 15.61
N LYS A 139 9.88 -3.25 14.33
CA LYS A 139 10.09 -1.96 13.67
C LYS A 139 8.75 -1.33 13.35
N GLY A 140 8.72 0.00 13.33
CA GLY A 140 7.54 0.73 12.87
C GLY A 140 7.56 0.94 11.37
N GLU A 141 6.55 0.42 10.69
CA GLU A 141 6.18 0.82 9.34
C GLU A 141 5.18 1.96 9.35
N VAL A 142 5.27 2.82 8.34
CA VAL A 142 4.43 4.01 8.21
C VAL A 142 3.49 3.82 7.03
N THR A 143 2.20 3.83 7.29
CA THR A 143 1.16 3.78 6.25
C THR A 143 0.42 5.11 6.20
N PHE A 144 0.21 5.65 5.00
CA PHE A 144 -0.59 6.85 4.77
C PHE A 144 -1.21 6.82 3.37
N ALA A 145 -2.29 7.56 3.18
CA ALA A 145 -2.98 7.66 1.90
C ALA A 145 -3.45 9.10 1.63
N TYR A 146 -3.49 9.43 0.35
CA TYR A 146 -3.92 10.74 -0.14
C TYR A 146 -4.47 10.63 -1.56
N THR A 147 -5.29 11.60 -1.91
CA THR A 147 -5.80 11.83 -3.27
C THR A 147 -5.00 12.96 -3.88
N LEU A 148 -4.49 12.74 -5.10
CA LEU A 148 -3.74 13.74 -5.86
C LEU A 148 -4.05 13.59 -7.35
N SER A 149 -4.84 14.52 -7.90
CA SER A 149 -5.41 14.37 -9.23
C SER A 149 -5.63 15.72 -9.92
N CYS A 150 -5.58 15.74 -11.25
CA CYS A 150 -6.06 16.85 -12.07
C CYS A 150 -7.45 16.52 -12.59
N THR A 151 -8.41 17.43 -12.39
CA THR A 151 -9.80 17.22 -12.84
C THR A 151 -10.29 18.37 -13.71
N TYR A 152 -11.05 18.03 -14.74
CA TYR A 152 -11.81 18.98 -15.56
C TYR A 152 -13.34 18.83 -15.33
N ASP A 153 -13.78 17.65 -14.88
CA ASP A 153 -15.15 17.28 -14.49
C ASP A 153 -15.09 16.00 -13.62
N VAL A 154 -16.15 15.72 -12.83
CA VAL A 154 -16.19 14.79 -11.68
C VAL A 154 -15.70 13.35 -11.96
N SER A 155 -15.13 12.77 -10.89
CA SER A 155 -14.94 11.35 -10.50
C SER A 155 -14.67 10.24 -11.54
N PRO A 156 -13.86 9.21 -11.17
CA PRO A 156 -13.14 9.04 -9.92
C PRO A 156 -11.75 9.70 -9.94
N GLN A 157 -11.27 10.12 -8.77
CA GLN A 157 -9.98 10.80 -8.62
C GLN A 157 -8.87 9.80 -8.33
N ARG A 158 -7.62 10.13 -8.67
CA ARG A 158 -6.48 9.27 -8.40
C ARG A 158 -6.09 9.30 -6.92
N ARG A 159 -6.09 8.12 -6.29
CA ARG A 159 -5.69 7.89 -4.89
C ARG A 159 -4.41 7.08 -4.83
N ILE A 160 -3.57 7.39 -3.85
CA ILE A 160 -2.34 6.68 -3.56
C ILE A 160 -2.32 6.30 -2.09
N LEU A 161 -2.10 5.02 -1.81
CA LEU A 161 -1.75 4.51 -0.48
C LEU A 161 -0.28 4.08 -0.49
N ILE A 162 0.47 4.54 0.50
CA ILE A 162 1.89 4.26 0.68
C ILE A 162 2.07 3.42 1.94
N VAL A 163 2.90 2.38 1.85
CA VAL A 163 3.49 1.67 2.99
C VAL A 163 5.01 1.89 2.94
N ASN A 164 5.55 2.58 3.93
CA ASN A 164 6.99 2.80 4.10
C ASN A 164 7.59 1.72 4.98
N ILE A 165 8.50 0.94 4.39
CA ILE A 165 9.22 -0.15 5.07
C ILE A 165 10.70 0.20 5.05
N ASP A 166 11.28 0.41 6.23
CA ASP A 166 12.65 0.93 6.38
C ASP A 166 12.89 2.20 5.54
N ARG A 167 13.54 2.06 4.37
CA ARG A 167 13.86 3.14 3.40
C ARG A 167 13.12 3.03 2.07
N SER A 168 12.29 2.01 1.91
CA SER A 168 11.53 1.74 0.69
C SER A 168 10.09 2.22 0.82
N MET A 169 9.51 2.67 -0.29
CA MET A 169 8.11 3.04 -0.38
C MET A 169 7.43 2.07 -1.34
N HIS A 170 6.33 1.47 -0.89
CA HIS A 170 5.52 0.54 -1.65
C HIS A 170 4.10 1.07 -1.73
N ARG A 171 3.48 0.98 -2.90
CA ARG A 171 2.29 1.77 -3.20
C ARG A 171 1.17 0.95 -3.79
N LEU A 172 -0.05 1.25 -3.36
CA LEU A 172 -1.25 0.97 -4.13
C LEU A 172 -1.70 2.29 -4.77
N VAL A 173 -1.70 2.33 -6.09
CA VAL A 173 -2.22 3.46 -6.88
C VAL A 173 -3.57 3.06 -7.42
N GLY A 174 -4.59 3.87 -7.26
CA GLY A 174 -5.94 3.54 -7.67
C GLY A 174 -6.85 4.74 -7.77
N TYR A 175 -8.14 4.48 -7.60
CA TYR A 175 -9.18 5.48 -7.80
C TYR A 175 -10.11 5.55 -6.59
N THR A 176 -10.65 6.74 -6.33
CA THR A 176 -11.70 6.98 -5.33
C THR A 176 -13.00 6.28 -5.73
N LEU A 177 -14.00 6.28 -4.85
CA LEU A 177 -15.34 5.85 -5.24
C LEU A 177 -15.99 6.91 -6.14
N ASP A 178 -16.72 6.45 -7.14
CA ASP A 178 -17.64 7.29 -7.90
C ASP A 178 -19.02 7.34 -7.21
N TYR A 179 -19.89 8.25 -7.64
CA TYR A 179 -21.27 8.35 -7.14
C TYR A 179 -22.11 7.18 -7.68
N GLY A 180 -22.48 6.23 -6.81
CA GLY A 180 -23.41 5.15 -7.14
C GLY A 180 -22.92 3.69 -6.99
N PRO A 181 -21.63 3.34 -7.19
CA PRO A 181 -21.16 2.00 -6.89
C PRO A 181 -21.10 1.72 -5.38
N ALA A 182 -21.44 0.48 -5.02
CA ALA A 182 -21.06 -0.06 -3.71
C ALA A 182 -19.54 -0.21 -3.62
N VAL A 183 -19.02 -0.26 -2.39
CA VAL A 183 -17.61 -0.64 -2.16
C VAL A 183 -17.34 -1.98 -2.86
N PRO A 184 -16.29 -2.08 -3.71
CA PRO A 184 -15.94 -3.34 -4.37
C PRO A 184 -15.69 -4.48 -3.38
N ASP A 185 -15.84 -5.72 -3.85
CA ASP A 185 -15.50 -6.89 -3.02
C ASP A 185 -14.00 -6.85 -2.65
N PRO A 186 -13.61 -7.14 -1.39
CA PRO A 186 -12.21 -7.21 -0.96
C PRO A 186 -11.28 -8.08 -1.82
N ASN A 187 -11.83 -9.12 -2.46
CA ASN A 187 -11.11 -10.02 -3.35
C ASN A 187 -11.01 -9.48 -4.79
N ASP A 188 -11.62 -8.34 -5.06
CA ASP A 188 -11.84 -7.76 -6.38
C ASP A 188 -11.37 -6.30 -6.47
N LEU A 189 -10.24 -6.00 -5.82
CA LEU A 189 -9.67 -4.65 -5.78
C LEU A 189 -8.58 -4.38 -6.82
N ASN A 190 -8.01 -5.44 -7.42
CA ASN A 190 -6.88 -5.33 -8.34
C ASN A 190 -7.34 -5.25 -9.80
N LEU A 191 -7.09 -4.10 -10.44
CA LEU A 191 -7.46 -3.83 -11.84
C LEU A 191 -6.65 -4.65 -12.85
N GLU A 192 -5.51 -5.25 -12.49
CA GLU A 192 -4.80 -6.16 -13.41
C GLU A 192 -5.63 -7.40 -13.79
N ASN A 193 -6.67 -7.71 -13.01
CA ASN A 193 -7.61 -8.79 -13.31
C ASN A 193 -8.66 -8.42 -14.38
N TYR A 194 -8.63 -7.18 -14.87
CA TYR A 194 -9.61 -6.64 -15.81
C TYR A 194 -8.98 -6.29 -17.15
N GLU A 195 -9.74 -6.54 -18.21
CA GLU A 195 -9.37 -6.12 -19.55
C GLU A 195 -9.46 -4.60 -19.69
N LYS A 196 -8.48 -4.04 -20.38
CA LYS A 196 -8.49 -2.64 -20.82
C LYS A 196 -9.26 -2.54 -22.14
N ASP A 197 -9.85 -1.38 -22.38
CA ASP A 197 -10.50 -1.07 -23.65
C ASP A 197 -9.49 -0.97 -24.81
N GLU A 198 -9.98 -0.71 -26.01
CA GLU A 198 -9.16 -0.56 -27.23
C GLU A 198 -8.11 0.57 -27.14
N ASN A 199 -8.29 1.51 -26.20
CA ASN A 199 -7.41 2.63 -25.97
C ASN A 199 -6.42 2.38 -24.80
N GLY A 200 -6.49 1.21 -24.15
CA GLY A 200 -5.61 0.84 -23.05
C GLY A 200 -6.04 1.36 -21.68
N TYR A 201 -7.30 1.78 -21.53
CA TYR A 201 -7.86 2.26 -20.26
C TYR A 201 -8.81 1.25 -19.64
N TRP A 202 -8.89 1.23 -18.31
CA TRP A 202 -9.98 0.52 -17.63
C TRP A 202 -11.26 1.36 -17.71
N PRO A 203 -12.41 0.77 -18.07
CA PRO A 203 -13.65 1.52 -18.21
C PRO A 203 -14.10 2.08 -16.84
N PRO A 204 -14.74 3.28 -16.79
CA PRO A 204 -15.06 3.96 -15.53
C PRO A 204 -15.84 3.13 -14.48
N PRO A 205 -16.83 2.29 -14.85
CA PRO A 205 -17.53 1.46 -13.85
C PRO A 205 -16.61 0.46 -13.13
N VAL A 206 -15.49 0.10 -13.74
CA VAL A 206 -14.53 -0.87 -13.20
C VAL A 206 -13.51 -0.18 -12.30
N THR A 207 -13.11 1.06 -12.58
CA THR A 207 -12.05 1.74 -11.83
C THR A 207 -12.45 2.16 -10.43
N SER A 208 -13.73 2.50 -10.20
CA SER A 208 -14.22 3.01 -8.92
C SER A 208 -13.80 2.13 -7.73
N GLY A 209 -13.05 2.73 -6.81
CA GLY A 209 -12.56 2.10 -5.58
C GLY A 209 -11.48 1.02 -5.75
N ARG A 210 -10.97 0.79 -6.96
CA ARG A 210 -9.96 -0.25 -7.24
C ARG A 210 -8.56 0.35 -7.43
N TYR A 211 -7.53 -0.46 -7.19
CA TYR A 211 -6.13 -0.11 -7.44
C TYR A 211 -5.58 -0.83 -8.67
N GLU A 212 -4.60 -0.21 -9.31
CA GLU A 212 -4.04 -0.57 -10.61
C GLU A 212 -3.24 -1.88 -10.58
N SER A 213 -2.46 -2.12 -9.51
CA SER A 213 -1.52 -3.25 -9.43
C SER A 213 -1.04 -3.51 -8.00
N GLU A 214 -0.66 -4.77 -7.72
CA GLU A 214 -0.02 -5.21 -6.46
C GLU A 214 1.50 -5.44 -6.61
N LYS A 215 2.07 -5.17 -7.80
CA LYS A 215 3.44 -5.56 -8.14
C LYS A 215 4.51 -4.97 -7.22
N GLU A 216 4.29 -3.78 -6.68
CA GLU A 216 5.22 -3.16 -5.73
C GLU A 216 5.38 -3.98 -4.43
N PHE A 217 4.43 -4.86 -4.09
CA PHE A 217 4.48 -5.73 -2.91
C PHE A 217 4.97 -7.15 -3.22
N SER A 218 5.20 -7.50 -4.49
CA SER A 218 5.50 -8.88 -4.92
C SER A 218 6.78 -9.50 -4.34
N GLN A 219 7.70 -8.67 -3.82
CA GLN A 219 8.97 -9.10 -3.22
C GLN A 219 8.97 -9.01 -1.69
N LEU A 220 7.84 -8.65 -1.09
CA LEU A 220 7.67 -8.49 0.34
C LEU A 220 6.94 -9.71 0.94
N SER A 221 6.89 -9.78 2.27
CA SER A 221 5.96 -10.66 2.97
C SER A 221 4.51 -10.29 2.62
N ASP A 222 3.65 -11.29 2.43
CA ASP A 222 2.22 -11.08 2.12
C ASP A 222 1.50 -10.21 3.16
N THR A 223 2.01 -10.20 4.40
CA THR A 223 1.52 -9.33 5.49
C THR A 223 1.40 -7.86 5.09
N PHE A 224 2.36 -7.33 4.32
CA PHE A 224 2.33 -5.93 3.87
C PHE A 224 1.23 -5.66 2.85
N LEU A 225 1.01 -6.57 1.91
CA LEU A 225 -0.08 -6.44 0.94
C LEU A 225 -1.44 -6.58 1.63
N ILE A 226 -1.57 -7.55 2.56
CA ILE A 226 -2.78 -7.74 3.35
C ILE A 226 -3.10 -6.47 4.16
N HIS A 227 -2.10 -5.89 4.82
CA HIS A 227 -2.24 -4.61 5.52
C HIS A 227 -2.68 -3.49 4.58
N ALA A 228 -2.00 -3.31 3.45
CA ALA A 228 -2.32 -2.27 2.47
C ALA A 228 -3.77 -2.39 1.94
N LYS A 229 -4.21 -3.61 1.61
CA LYS A 229 -5.59 -3.88 1.15
C LYS A 229 -6.63 -3.59 2.23
N LYS A 230 -6.34 -3.96 3.48
CA LYS A 230 -7.20 -3.65 4.64
C LYS A 230 -7.37 -2.13 4.80
N ILE A 231 -6.27 -1.37 4.81
CA ILE A 231 -6.34 0.10 4.93
C ILE A 231 -7.07 0.71 3.73
N TRP A 232 -6.82 0.23 2.51
CA TRP A 232 -7.54 0.66 1.31
C TRP A 232 -9.06 0.50 1.46
N LEU A 233 -9.51 -0.69 1.86
CA LEU A 233 -10.94 -0.95 2.11
C LEU A 233 -11.53 -0.08 3.22
N GLU A 234 -10.79 0.16 4.30
CA GLU A 234 -11.24 1.03 5.38
C GLU A 234 -11.47 2.47 4.89
N ILE A 235 -10.61 2.97 4.00
CA ILE A 235 -10.77 4.28 3.35
C ILE A 235 -12.02 4.29 2.48
N LEU A 236 -12.22 3.27 1.62
CA LEU A 236 -13.40 3.18 0.75
C LEU A 236 -14.71 3.10 1.55
N ASN A 237 -14.74 2.36 2.66
CA ASN A 237 -15.91 2.28 3.51
C ASN A 237 -16.24 3.64 4.15
N ALA A 238 -15.22 4.36 4.63
CA ALA A 238 -15.40 5.70 5.19
C ALA A 238 -15.94 6.69 4.13
N GLU A 239 -15.42 6.61 2.90
CA GLU A 239 -15.89 7.40 1.76
C GLU A 239 -17.34 7.06 1.39
N TYR A 240 -17.68 5.77 1.32
CA TYR A 240 -19.04 5.32 1.03
C TYR A 240 -20.04 5.83 2.07
N ASP A 241 -19.70 5.80 3.36
CA ASP A 241 -20.55 6.32 4.43
C ASP A 241 -20.82 7.83 4.28
N ILE A 242 -19.83 8.61 3.83
CA ILE A 242 -19.98 10.04 3.53
C ILE A 242 -20.94 10.23 2.35
N ILE A 243 -20.71 9.53 1.23
CA ILE A 243 -21.56 9.61 0.03
C ILE A 243 -23.02 9.24 0.38
N GLN A 244 -23.24 8.15 1.12
CA GLN A 244 -24.58 7.72 1.52
C GLN A 244 -25.28 8.74 2.44
N LYS A 245 -24.53 9.49 3.24
CA LYS A 245 -25.08 10.55 4.09
C LYS A 245 -25.47 11.78 3.26
N GLU A 246 -24.69 12.13 2.26
CA GLU A 246 -24.96 13.25 1.36
C GLU A 246 -26.17 12.99 0.47
N MET A 247 -26.33 11.77 -0.06
CA MET A 247 -27.48 11.40 -0.90
C MET A 247 -28.84 11.43 -0.16
N LYS A 248 -28.83 11.46 1.17
CA LYS A 248 -30.06 11.49 2.00
C LYS A 248 -30.51 12.89 2.38
N ASN A 249 -29.68 13.92 2.17
CA ASN A 249 -29.98 15.31 2.49
C ASN A 249 -30.39 16.09 1.23
#